data_AF-A0AAU7MSL3-F1
#
_entry.id   AF-A0AAU7MSL3-F1
#
_cell.length_a   1.000
_cell.length_b   1.000
_cell.length_c   1.000
_cell.angle_alpha   90.00
_cell.angle_beta   90.00
_cell.angle_gamma   90.00
#
_symmetry.space_group_name_H-M   'P 1'
#
loop_
_entity.id
_entity.type
_entity.pdbx_description
1 polymer ?
#
loop_
_entity_poly.entity_id
_entity_poly.type
_entity_poly.pdbx_seq_one_letter_code
_entity_poly.pdbx_strand_id
1 'polypeptide(L)'
;MVALLFALALGGGAQASLISYNGYIHETGTEIVTGGGLEWLRWDATRNSYLGSLSTPLDLFRDDNWRLASVSEMSMLMTDWGLLEENLVDTGGSVNLGYEDPGELESTSAFLNFFGSTGSLSGGSNNDVRYYSSALFGEFTSSDGVSFDLLSATIIGDSPVQGSTATGFVEWSSQLFFPNSFIGSSYGLALVRDAPVVEVPEPSTLALLGIGLIGLTTRRRKAN
;
A
#
# COMPACT_ATOMS: atom_id res chain seq x y z
N MET A 1 -34.13 -30.80 20.42
CA MET A 1 -33.94 -29.44 19.88
C MET A 1 -32.71 -28.75 20.53
N VAL A 2 -31.57 -29.46 20.61
CA VAL A 2 -30.32 -29.00 21.28
C VAL A 2 -29.10 -29.15 20.35
N ALA A 3 -29.20 -29.93 19.28
CA ALA A 3 -28.09 -30.18 18.35
C ALA A 3 -27.80 -29.04 17.36
N LEU A 4 -28.69 -28.05 17.22
CA LEU A 4 -28.49 -26.92 16.29
C LEU A 4 -27.64 -25.77 16.88
N LEU A 5 -27.36 -25.80 18.19
CA LEU A 5 -26.61 -24.74 18.89
C LEU A 5 -25.09 -24.99 18.96
N PHE A 6 -24.61 -26.17 18.55
CA PHE A 6 -23.18 -26.53 18.63
C PHE A 6 -22.43 -26.36 17.29
N ALA A 7 -23.13 -26.15 16.18
CA ALA A 7 -22.50 -26.00 14.86
C ALA A 7 -21.99 -24.57 14.56
N LEU A 8 -22.31 -23.57 15.40
CA LEU A 8 -21.92 -22.18 15.18
C LEU A 8 -20.57 -21.79 15.82
N ALA A 9 -19.92 -22.68 16.58
CA ALA A 9 -18.76 -22.35 17.42
C ALA A 9 -17.39 -22.75 16.84
N LEU A 10 -17.33 -23.33 15.63
CA LEU A 10 -16.07 -23.82 15.02
C LEU A 10 -15.58 -22.98 13.84
N GLY A 11 -16.21 -21.84 13.56
CA GLY A 11 -15.66 -20.84 12.66
C GLY A 11 -14.59 -20.02 13.39
N GLY A 12 -13.39 -20.59 13.56
CA GLY A 12 -12.22 -19.81 13.96
C GLY A 12 -11.92 -18.81 12.86
N GLY A 13 -12.53 -17.62 12.94
CA GLY A 13 -12.30 -16.54 12.00
C GLY A 13 -10.80 -16.23 11.98
N ALA A 14 -10.19 -16.31 10.79
CA ALA A 14 -8.88 -15.72 10.57
C ALA A 14 -9.00 -14.26 11.02
N GLN A 15 -8.33 -13.90 12.12
CA GLN A 15 -8.23 -12.51 12.54
C GLN A 15 -7.29 -11.83 11.54
N ALA A 16 -7.84 -11.33 10.44
CA ALA A 16 -7.13 -10.39 9.60
C ALA A 16 -6.78 -9.20 10.49
N SER A 17 -5.50 -9.02 10.81
CA SER A 17 -5.05 -7.82 11.48
C SER A 17 -5.15 -6.67 10.48
N LEU A 18 -5.88 -5.64 10.86
CA LEU A 18 -6.02 -4.43 10.07
C LEU A 18 -4.96 -3.45 10.54
N ILE A 19 -4.01 -3.13 9.66
CA ILE A 19 -2.98 -2.14 9.94
C ILE A 19 -3.44 -0.83 9.32
N SER A 20 -3.43 0.27 10.08
CA SER A 20 -3.82 1.58 9.58
C SER A 20 -2.69 2.59 9.76
N TYR A 21 -2.40 3.36 8.72
CA TYR A 21 -1.43 4.45 8.75
C TYR A 21 -1.90 5.57 7.84
N ASN A 22 -2.02 6.79 8.37
CA ASN A 22 -2.38 7.99 7.61
C ASN A 22 -3.58 7.83 6.64
N GLY A 23 -4.66 7.21 7.10
CA GLY A 23 -5.86 6.98 6.28
C GLY A 23 -5.76 5.81 5.29
N TYR A 24 -4.60 5.15 5.19
CA TYR A 24 -4.42 3.90 4.48
C TYR A 24 -4.65 2.71 5.41
N ILE A 25 -5.21 1.65 4.85
CA ILE A 25 -5.53 0.41 5.54
C ILE A 25 -4.91 -0.76 4.77
N HIS A 26 -4.12 -1.60 5.45
CA HIS A 26 -3.66 -2.87 4.91
C HIS A 26 -4.41 -4.01 5.58
N GLU A 27 -5.17 -4.75 4.80
CA GLU A 27 -5.74 -6.01 5.22
C GLU A 27 -4.68 -7.10 5.06
N THR A 28 -3.99 -7.46 6.14
CA THR A 28 -2.85 -8.42 6.12
C THR A 28 -3.14 -9.81 5.52
N GLY A 29 -4.42 -10.19 5.40
CA GLY A 29 -4.84 -11.40 4.69
C GLY A 29 -4.91 -11.25 3.16
N THR A 30 -4.67 -10.03 2.65
CA THR A 30 -4.73 -9.64 1.26
C THR A 30 -3.44 -8.90 0.88
N GLU A 31 -3.14 -8.88 -0.42
CA GLU A 31 -2.08 -8.02 -0.96
C GLU A 31 -2.61 -6.62 -1.29
N ILE A 32 -3.68 -6.16 -0.64
CA ILE A 32 -4.39 -4.92 -0.96
C ILE A 32 -4.23 -3.89 0.15
N VAL A 33 -3.82 -2.69 -0.25
CA VAL A 33 -3.76 -1.49 0.58
C VAL A 33 -4.84 -0.51 0.11
N THR A 34 -5.75 -0.10 0.97
CA THR A 34 -6.87 0.79 0.62
C THR A 34 -6.64 2.18 1.21
N GLY A 35 -6.73 3.23 0.39
CA GLY A 35 -6.55 4.62 0.82
C GLY A 35 -6.58 5.60 -0.36
N GLY A 36 -6.87 6.88 -0.08
CA GLY A 36 -6.99 7.91 -1.14
C GLY A 36 -8.13 7.66 -2.14
N GLY A 37 -9.13 6.87 -1.75
CA GLY A 37 -10.23 6.44 -2.65
C GLY A 37 -9.89 5.28 -3.58
N LEU A 38 -8.71 4.68 -3.45
CA LEU A 38 -8.20 3.60 -4.30
C LEU A 38 -7.87 2.35 -3.49
N GLU A 39 -7.91 1.21 -4.17
CA GLU A 39 -7.20 0.01 -3.76
C GLU A 39 -5.88 -0.07 -4.51
N TRP A 40 -4.81 -0.34 -3.78
CA TRP A 40 -3.46 -0.50 -4.27
C TRP A 40 -3.03 -1.95 -4.08
N LEU A 41 -2.50 -2.56 -5.13
CA LEU A 41 -1.82 -3.85 -4.98
C LEU A 41 -0.44 -3.60 -4.38
N ARG A 42 -0.04 -4.39 -3.38
CA ARG A 42 1.31 -4.32 -2.81
C ARG A 42 2.35 -4.51 -3.90
N TRP A 43 3.40 -3.69 -3.85
CA TRP A 43 4.40 -3.63 -4.90
C TRP A 43 5.26 -4.88 -4.92
N ASP A 44 5.49 -5.51 -3.76
CA ASP A 44 6.17 -6.80 -3.67
C ASP A 44 5.35 -7.97 -4.24
N ALA A 45 4.03 -7.88 -4.30
CA ALA A 45 3.15 -8.90 -4.87
C ALA A 45 3.31 -9.04 -6.40
N THR A 46 3.80 -7.99 -7.06
CA THR A 46 4.10 -7.98 -8.51
C THR A 46 5.60 -8.10 -8.81
N ARG A 47 6.41 -8.31 -7.77
CA ARG A 47 7.85 -8.50 -7.92
C ARG A 47 8.11 -9.76 -8.75
N ASN A 48 9.07 -9.67 -9.67
CA ASN A 48 9.45 -10.74 -10.60
C ASN A 48 8.36 -11.17 -11.60
N SER A 49 7.23 -10.45 -11.69
CA SER A 49 6.29 -10.62 -12.80
C SER A 49 6.99 -10.21 -14.10
N TYR A 50 7.37 -11.20 -14.90
CA TYR A 50 8.25 -11.02 -16.04
C TYR A 50 7.59 -10.17 -17.14
N LEU A 51 8.08 -8.93 -17.31
CA LEU A 51 7.67 -8.00 -18.38
C LEU A 51 8.06 -8.47 -19.79
N GLY A 52 9.02 -9.39 -19.91
CA GLY A 52 9.66 -9.70 -21.20
C GLY A 52 8.95 -10.72 -22.10
N SER A 53 7.83 -11.33 -21.68
CA SER A 53 7.11 -12.35 -22.48
C SER A 53 5.62 -12.07 -22.62
N LEU A 54 5.10 -11.04 -21.98
CA LEU A 54 3.68 -10.70 -22.01
C LEU A 54 3.49 -9.48 -22.90
N SER A 55 2.33 -9.44 -23.58
CA SER A 55 1.72 -8.20 -24.04
C SER A 55 1.41 -7.32 -22.82
N THR A 56 2.44 -6.77 -22.15
CA THR A 56 2.37 -6.05 -20.88
C THR A 56 1.81 -6.87 -19.68
N PRO A 57 2.46 -6.87 -18.50
CA PRO A 57 1.91 -7.44 -17.27
C PRO A 57 0.53 -6.91 -16.88
N LEU A 58 0.13 -5.74 -17.41
CA LEU A 58 -1.24 -5.25 -17.29
C LEU A 58 -2.26 -6.28 -17.75
N ASP A 59 -1.98 -7.07 -18.77
CA ASP A 59 -2.94 -8.06 -19.28
C ASP A 59 -3.25 -9.16 -18.24
N LEU A 60 -2.36 -9.42 -17.28
CA LEU A 60 -2.63 -10.37 -16.19
C LEU A 60 -3.60 -9.83 -15.14
N PHE A 61 -3.66 -8.51 -14.98
CA PHE A 61 -4.45 -7.85 -13.92
C PHE A 61 -5.67 -7.09 -14.47
N ARG A 62 -5.78 -6.98 -15.79
CA ARG A 62 -6.86 -6.27 -16.47
C ARG A 62 -8.25 -6.84 -16.20
N ASP A 63 -8.36 -8.16 -16.04
CA ASP A 63 -9.64 -8.82 -15.77
C ASP A 63 -10.26 -8.40 -14.43
N ASP A 64 -9.44 -7.89 -13.50
CA ASP A 64 -9.85 -7.42 -12.17
C ASP A 64 -9.87 -5.88 -12.05
N ASN A 65 -9.92 -5.18 -13.19
CA ASN A 65 -9.92 -3.71 -13.32
C ASN A 65 -8.68 -3.00 -12.77
N TRP A 66 -7.56 -3.70 -12.62
CA TRP A 66 -6.31 -3.06 -12.25
C TRP A 66 -5.73 -2.28 -13.43
N ARG A 67 -5.19 -1.11 -13.12
CA ARG A 67 -4.39 -0.28 -14.04
C ARG A 67 -3.15 0.23 -13.34
N LEU A 68 -2.18 0.73 -14.10
CA LEU A 68 -1.08 1.47 -13.50
C LEU A 68 -1.60 2.75 -12.85
N ALA A 69 -1.01 3.09 -11.71
CA ALA A 69 -1.20 4.38 -11.07
C ALA A 69 -0.73 5.50 -12.00
N SER A 70 -1.51 6.57 -12.08
CA SER A 70 -1.12 7.80 -12.75
C SER A 70 -0.08 8.56 -11.93
N VAL A 71 0.59 9.51 -12.58
CA VAL A 71 1.53 10.44 -11.92
C VAL A 71 0.85 11.18 -10.77
N SER A 72 -0.38 11.67 -10.98
CA SER A 72 -1.15 12.37 -9.94
C SER A 72 -1.48 11.48 -8.74
N GLU A 73 -1.85 10.22 -8.96
CA GLU A 73 -2.17 9.30 -7.87
C GLU A 73 -0.92 8.92 -7.07
N MET A 74 0.20 8.71 -7.75
CA MET A 74 1.47 8.43 -7.09
C MET A 74 1.98 9.64 -6.29
N SER A 75 1.83 10.84 -6.83
CA SER A 75 2.13 12.09 -6.13
C SER A 75 1.28 12.25 -4.86
N MET A 76 -0.04 12.03 -4.96
CA MET A 76 -0.93 12.08 -3.80
C MET A 76 -0.54 11.04 -2.76
N LEU A 77 -0.26 9.80 -3.17
CA LEU A 77 0.22 8.76 -2.26
C LEU A 77 1.47 9.21 -1.50
N MET A 78 2.49 9.72 -2.20
CA MET A 78 3.72 10.16 -1.53
C MET A 78 3.52 11.37 -0.62
N THR A 79 2.65 12.30 -1.02
CA THR A 79 2.32 13.49 -0.22
C THR A 79 1.57 13.10 1.05
N ASP A 80 0.59 12.21 0.93
CA ASP A 80 -0.15 11.67 2.08
C ASP A 80 0.84 11.04 3.06
N TRP A 81 1.76 10.21 2.58
CA TRP A 81 2.77 9.56 3.42
C TRP A 81 3.88 10.50 3.94
N GLY A 82 3.85 11.80 3.60
CA GLY A 82 4.87 12.76 4.01
C GLY A 82 6.24 12.49 3.38
N LEU A 83 6.28 11.74 2.28
CA LEU A 83 7.51 11.29 1.60
C LEU A 83 7.97 12.25 0.51
N LEU A 84 7.08 13.12 0.00
CA LEU A 84 7.40 14.16 -0.96
C LEU A 84 6.69 15.46 -0.58
N GLU A 85 7.35 16.59 -0.80
CA GLU A 85 6.68 17.90 -0.86
C GLU A 85 5.97 18.03 -2.21
N GLU A 86 4.82 18.74 -2.23
CA GLU A 86 3.88 18.83 -3.37
C GLU A 86 4.50 19.24 -4.72
N ASN A 87 5.74 19.78 -4.75
CA ASN A 87 6.35 20.39 -5.94
C ASN A 87 7.41 19.55 -6.68
N LEU A 88 7.67 18.30 -6.28
CA LEU A 88 8.81 17.52 -6.81
C LEU A 88 8.48 16.57 -7.97
N VAL A 89 7.21 16.48 -8.33
CA VAL A 89 6.67 15.46 -9.24
C VAL A 89 7.04 15.73 -10.71
N ASP A 90 7.28 16.99 -11.08
CA ASP A 90 7.37 17.40 -12.49
C ASP A 90 8.79 17.36 -13.11
N THR A 91 9.85 17.31 -12.30
CA THR A 91 11.24 17.43 -12.83
C THR A 91 12.05 16.14 -12.82
N GLY A 92 11.56 15.09 -12.16
CA GLY A 92 12.43 13.99 -11.74
C GLY A 92 13.42 14.50 -10.69
N GLY A 93 13.52 13.82 -9.56
CA GLY A 93 14.30 14.30 -8.44
C GLY A 93 14.37 13.30 -7.32
N SER A 94 15.44 13.38 -6.54
CA SER A 94 15.54 12.68 -5.28
C SER A 94 15.30 13.65 -4.14
N VAL A 95 14.49 13.22 -3.18
CA VAL A 95 14.36 13.87 -1.89
C VAL A 95 15.15 13.05 -0.89
N ASN A 96 16.18 13.67 -0.35
CA ASN A 96 16.79 13.15 0.85
C ASN A 96 15.89 13.55 2.02
N LEU A 97 15.28 12.57 2.69
CA LEU A 97 14.42 12.82 3.86
C LEU A 97 15.26 13.22 5.10
N GLY A 98 16.59 13.20 4.97
CA GLY A 98 17.53 13.56 6.01
C GLY A 98 17.86 12.38 6.92
N TYR A 99 18.76 12.65 7.88
CA TYR A 99 18.96 11.79 9.04
C TYR A 99 17.81 12.09 9.99
N GLU A 100 16.74 11.33 9.83
CA GLU A 100 15.64 11.33 10.78
C GLU A 100 16.10 10.63 12.07
N ASP A 101 15.74 11.18 13.22
CA ASP A 101 15.91 10.49 14.50
C ASP A 101 15.23 9.11 14.38
N PRO A 102 15.67 8.03 15.06
CA PRO A 102 15.12 6.69 14.86
C PRO A 102 13.59 6.55 15.05
N GLY A 103 12.92 7.58 15.59
CA GLY A 103 11.46 7.69 15.68
C GLY A 103 10.77 8.47 14.54
N GLU A 104 11.51 9.19 13.71
CA GLU A 104 10.97 10.00 12.59
C GLU A 104 10.82 9.19 11.29
N LEU A 105 11.58 8.09 11.12
CA LEU A 105 11.44 7.14 10.00
C LEU A 105 10.16 6.28 10.03
N GLU A 106 9.18 6.67 10.85
CA GLU A 106 7.90 5.97 10.97
C GLU A 106 7.19 5.92 9.62
N SER A 107 7.19 7.01 8.86
CA SER A 107 6.54 7.10 7.55
C SER A 107 7.14 6.14 6.53
N THR A 108 8.47 6.15 6.37
CA THR A 108 9.12 5.28 5.38
C THR A 108 9.02 3.82 5.82
N SER A 109 9.19 3.53 7.11
CA SER A 109 9.09 2.16 7.65
C SER A 109 7.68 1.60 7.52
N ALA A 110 6.67 2.42 7.84
CA ALA A 110 5.28 2.06 7.61
C ALA A 110 5.01 1.90 6.10
N PHE A 111 5.61 2.72 5.24
CA PHE A 111 5.44 2.61 3.78
C PHE A 111 5.95 1.26 3.27
N LEU A 112 7.17 0.85 3.68
CA LEU A 112 7.71 -0.46 3.34
C LEU A 112 6.86 -1.60 3.90
N ASN A 113 6.29 -1.46 5.09
CA ASN A 113 5.42 -2.48 5.66
C ASN A 113 4.11 -2.62 4.88
N PHE A 114 3.51 -1.50 4.44
CA PHE A 114 2.27 -1.49 3.68
C PHE A 114 2.48 -1.98 2.25
N PHE A 115 3.40 -1.37 1.51
CA PHE A 115 3.61 -1.67 0.09
C PHE A 115 4.59 -2.81 -0.19
N GLY A 116 5.28 -3.27 0.85
CA GLY A 116 6.22 -4.39 0.77
C GLY A 116 7.58 -4.03 0.19
N SER A 117 8.59 -4.84 0.52
CA SER A 117 9.94 -4.64 0.00
C SER A 117 10.12 -5.36 -1.33
N THR A 118 10.42 -4.59 -2.38
CA THR A 118 10.68 -5.13 -3.72
C THR A 118 12.14 -5.56 -3.90
N GLY A 119 13.02 -5.21 -2.97
CA GLY A 119 14.39 -5.70 -2.94
C GLY A 119 15.20 -5.25 -1.73
N SER A 120 16.41 -5.81 -1.64
CA SER A 120 17.40 -5.39 -0.67
C SER A 120 18.77 -5.23 -1.33
N LEU A 121 19.56 -4.28 -0.81
CA LEU A 121 20.96 -4.13 -1.15
C LEU A 121 21.77 -4.37 0.12
N SER A 122 22.70 -5.31 0.07
CA SER A 122 23.81 -5.29 1.03
C SER A 122 24.63 -4.03 0.76
N GLY A 123 24.61 -3.10 1.70
CA GLY A 123 25.47 -1.92 1.75
C GLY A 123 26.94 -2.33 1.77
N GLY A 124 27.81 -1.37 1.43
CA GLY A 124 29.26 -1.55 1.30
C GLY A 124 29.98 -1.93 2.60
N SER A 125 31.07 -1.25 2.93
CA SER A 125 32.04 -1.62 3.99
C SER A 125 31.47 -1.95 5.40
N ASN A 126 30.20 -1.66 5.66
CA ASN A 126 29.57 -1.75 6.98
C ASN A 126 28.57 -2.93 7.14
N ASN A 127 28.32 -3.73 6.09
CA ASN A 127 27.33 -4.82 6.08
C ASN A 127 25.87 -4.40 6.39
N ASP A 128 25.52 -3.13 6.20
CA ASP A 128 24.16 -2.64 6.44
C ASP A 128 23.22 -3.11 5.33
N VAL A 129 22.08 -3.73 5.67
CA VAL A 129 21.10 -4.15 4.65
C VAL A 129 20.11 -3.02 4.42
N ARG A 130 20.04 -2.54 3.18
CA ARG A 130 19.07 -1.55 2.72
C ARG A 130 17.86 -2.28 2.18
N TYR A 131 16.67 -1.88 2.62
CA TYR A 131 15.41 -2.37 2.07
C TYR A 131 14.76 -1.24 1.30
N TYR A 132 14.20 -1.58 0.15
CA TYR A 132 13.48 -0.61 -0.67
C TYR A 132 12.19 -1.20 -1.21
N SER A 133 11.27 -0.31 -1.52
CA SER A 133 10.05 -0.56 -2.25
C SER A 133 10.07 0.36 -3.45
N SER A 134 10.11 -0.24 -4.64
CA SER A 134 10.21 0.50 -5.89
C SER A 134 9.18 -0.05 -6.85
N ALA A 135 8.41 0.83 -7.48
CA ALA A 135 7.38 0.45 -8.41
C ALA A 135 7.42 1.30 -9.68
N LEU A 136 7.11 0.64 -10.79
CA LEU A 136 6.82 1.29 -12.06
C LEU A 136 5.38 1.78 -12.05
N PHE A 137 5.17 2.99 -12.57
CA PHE A 137 3.86 3.62 -12.68
C PHE A 137 3.83 4.54 -13.89
N GLY A 138 2.65 5.05 -14.21
CA GLY A 138 2.42 5.83 -15.42
C GLY A 138 2.54 4.99 -16.69
N GLU A 139 1.96 5.48 -17.78
CA GLU A 139 2.23 4.96 -19.11
C GLU A 139 2.35 6.16 -20.03
N PHE A 140 3.50 6.31 -20.70
CA PHE A 140 3.62 7.26 -21.79
C PHE A 140 4.14 6.56 -23.03
N THR A 141 3.45 6.80 -24.14
CA THR A 141 3.89 6.32 -25.46
C THR A 141 4.90 7.32 -25.99
N SER A 142 6.17 6.98 -25.96
CA SER A 142 7.19 7.71 -26.72
C SER A 142 7.14 7.27 -28.18
N SER A 143 7.72 8.08 -29.09
CA SER A 143 7.87 7.71 -30.50
C SER A 143 8.64 6.40 -30.72
N ASP A 144 9.41 5.97 -29.71
CA ASP A 144 10.38 4.89 -29.78
C ASP A 144 9.94 3.66 -28.94
N GLY A 145 8.78 3.72 -28.28
CA GLY A 145 8.22 2.64 -27.44
C GLY A 145 7.42 3.12 -26.22
N VAL A 146 6.96 2.18 -25.40
CA VAL A 146 6.32 2.49 -24.10
C VAL A 146 7.41 2.88 -23.10
N SER A 147 7.15 3.91 -22.31
CA SER A 147 8.04 4.35 -21.24
C SER A 147 7.22 4.54 -19.96
N PHE A 148 7.91 4.37 -18.83
CA PHE A 148 7.31 4.31 -17.49
C PHE A 148 8.06 5.26 -16.58
N ASP A 149 7.37 5.82 -15.59
CA ASP A 149 8.04 6.47 -14.49
C ASP A 149 8.38 5.43 -13.42
N LEU A 150 9.51 5.65 -12.76
CA LEU A 150 9.97 4.81 -11.65
C LEU A 150 10.01 5.64 -10.38
N LEU A 151 9.33 5.12 -9.37
CA LEU A 151 9.40 5.64 -8.02
C LEU A 151 10.06 4.59 -7.14
N SER A 152 10.99 5.03 -6.31
CA SER A 152 11.69 4.20 -5.37
C SER A 152 11.69 4.86 -4.00
N ALA A 153 11.03 4.23 -3.03
CA ALA A 153 11.16 4.56 -1.62
C ALA A 153 12.20 3.61 -0.98
N THR A 154 13.29 4.16 -0.45
CA THR A 154 14.37 3.37 0.15
C THR A 154 14.56 3.72 1.62
N ILE A 155 14.60 2.68 2.46
CA ILE A 155 15.10 2.80 3.82
C ILE A 155 16.49 2.19 3.89
N ILE A 156 17.44 3.00 4.31
CA ILE A 156 18.76 2.52 4.72
C ILE A 156 18.65 2.19 6.20
N GLY A 157 18.41 0.91 6.51
CA GLY A 157 18.54 0.42 7.87
C GLY A 157 20.02 0.25 8.19
N ASP A 158 20.48 0.82 9.29
CA ASP A 158 21.82 0.55 9.80
C ASP A 158 21.84 -0.79 10.55
N SER A 159 22.94 -1.52 10.39
CA SER A 159 23.27 -2.64 11.26
C SER A 159 23.45 -2.11 12.69
N PRO A 160 22.87 -2.77 13.70
CA PRO A 160 22.94 -2.33 15.10
C PRO A 160 24.37 -2.29 15.68
N VAL A 161 25.39 -2.67 14.91
CA VAL A 161 26.77 -2.84 15.37
C VAL A 161 27.51 -1.52 15.60
N GLN A 162 27.06 -0.37 15.07
CA GLN A 162 27.80 0.90 15.21
C GLN A 162 27.00 2.12 15.70
N GLY A 163 25.73 1.94 16.12
CA GLY A 163 24.94 3.06 16.66
C GLY A 163 24.71 4.21 15.67
N SER A 164 24.78 3.92 14.37
CA SER A 164 24.45 4.85 13.31
C SER A 164 22.93 4.92 13.13
N THR A 165 22.44 6.10 12.77
CA THR A 165 21.02 6.38 12.51
C THR A 165 20.68 6.02 11.07
N ALA A 166 19.67 5.17 10.91
CA ALA A 166 19.09 4.86 9.61
C ALA A 166 18.77 6.14 8.82
N THR A 167 18.95 6.11 7.50
CA THR A 167 18.64 7.24 6.61
C THR A 167 17.57 6.82 5.62
N GLY A 168 16.45 7.54 5.56
CA GLY A 168 15.44 7.36 4.52
C GLY A 168 15.76 8.22 3.32
N PHE A 169 15.52 7.73 2.10
CA PHE A 169 15.43 8.61 0.93
C PHE A 169 14.36 8.11 -0.02
N VAL A 170 13.74 9.06 -0.72
CA VAL A 170 12.73 8.79 -1.74
C VAL A 170 13.25 9.36 -3.05
N GLU A 171 13.26 8.54 -4.08
CA GLU A 171 13.76 8.90 -5.40
C GLU A 171 12.64 8.73 -6.42
N TRP A 172 12.30 9.83 -7.07
CA TRP A 172 11.42 9.87 -8.23
C TRP A 172 12.27 10.04 -9.49
N SER A 173 12.17 9.11 -10.42
CA SER A 173 12.92 9.18 -11.68
C SER A 173 12.04 8.81 -12.87
N SER A 174 12.03 9.67 -13.89
CA SER A 174 11.53 9.29 -15.21
C SER A 174 12.65 8.58 -15.95
N GLN A 175 12.47 7.30 -16.31
CA GLN A 175 13.46 6.59 -17.12
C GLN A 175 12.79 5.97 -18.35
N LEU A 176 13.52 5.95 -19.47
CA LEU A 176 13.09 5.18 -20.64
C LEU A 176 13.34 3.70 -20.35
N PHE A 177 12.28 2.99 -20.01
CA PHE A 177 12.34 1.56 -19.72
C PHE A 177 12.06 0.73 -20.98
N PHE A 178 12.97 -0.19 -21.28
CA PHE A 178 12.76 -1.17 -22.35
C PHE A 178 12.33 -2.51 -21.74
N PRO A 179 11.33 -3.22 -22.30
CA PRO A 179 10.81 -4.48 -21.72
C PRO A 179 11.88 -5.57 -21.47
N ASN A 180 12.98 -5.54 -22.21
CA ASN A 180 14.10 -6.47 -22.07
C ASN A 180 15.13 -6.07 -20.98
N SER A 181 15.05 -4.85 -20.43
CA SER A 181 15.93 -4.38 -19.34
C SER A 181 15.52 -4.86 -17.94
N PHE A 182 14.40 -5.59 -17.81
CA PHE A 182 13.85 -6.04 -16.52
C PHE A 182 14.36 -7.39 -16.02
N ILE A 183 15.35 -8.00 -16.67
CA ILE A 183 15.88 -9.29 -16.20
C ILE A 183 16.65 -9.06 -14.89
N GLY A 184 16.05 -9.46 -13.77
CA GLY A 184 16.65 -9.39 -12.43
C GLY A 184 16.42 -8.09 -11.67
N SER A 185 15.56 -7.20 -12.16
CA SER A 185 15.27 -5.94 -11.50
C SER A 185 14.26 -6.11 -10.35
N SER A 186 14.57 -5.50 -9.21
CA SER A 186 13.80 -5.58 -7.96
C SER A 186 12.69 -4.51 -7.89
N TYR A 187 11.91 -4.41 -8.97
CA TYR A 187 10.79 -3.47 -9.09
C TYR A 187 9.45 -4.22 -9.07
N GLY A 188 8.45 -3.61 -8.46
CA GLY A 188 7.04 -3.96 -8.61
C GLY A 188 6.34 -3.08 -9.64
N LEU A 189 5.03 -3.25 -9.74
CA LEU A 189 4.10 -2.40 -10.49
C LEU A 189 3.18 -1.72 -9.48
N ALA A 190 3.02 -0.40 -9.61
CA ALA A 190 2.03 0.33 -8.83
C ALA A 190 0.67 0.18 -9.50
N LEU A 191 -0.02 -0.91 -9.17
CA LEU A 191 -1.35 -1.19 -9.69
C LEU A 191 -2.41 -0.64 -8.75
N VAL A 192 -3.38 0.07 -9.33
CA VAL A 192 -4.53 0.63 -8.63
C VAL A 192 -5.82 0.25 -9.31
N ARG A 193 -6.90 0.28 -8.52
CA ARG A 193 -8.28 0.29 -9.00
C ARG A 193 -9.13 1.11 -8.04
N ASP A 194 -10.34 1.48 -8.47
CA ASP A 194 -11.27 2.19 -7.61
C ASP A 194 -11.60 1.33 -6.39
N ALA A 195 -11.52 1.93 -5.19
CA ALA A 195 -11.91 1.22 -3.99
C ALA A 195 -13.41 0.88 -4.09
N PRO A 196 -13.82 -0.35 -3.73
CA PRO A 196 -15.21 -0.69 -3.70
C PRO A 196 -15.91 0.27 -2.73
N VAL A 197 -17.00 0.88 -3.19
CA VAL A 197 -17.86 1.65 -2.30
C VAL A 197 -18.46 0.64 -1.34
N VAL A 198 -17.89 0.56 -0.13
CA VAL A 198 -18.47 -0.23 0.95
C VAL A 198 -19.76 0.48 1.31
N GLU A 199 -20.87 -0.01 0.76
CA GLU A 199 -22.18 0.37 1.23
C GLU A 199 -22.28 -0.08 2.68
N VAL A 200 -22.01 0.85 3.59
CA VAL A 200 -22.26 0.63 5.01
C VAL A 200 -23.76 0.40 5.10
N PRO A 201 -24.22 -0.81 5.46
CA PRO A 201 -25.65 -1.06 5.59
C PRO A 201 -26.18 -0.02 6.55
N GLU A 202 -27.17 0.76 6.10
CA GLU A 202 -27.73 1.82 6.94
C GLU A 202 -28.00 1.23 8.32
N PRO A 203 -27.45 1.83 9.41
CA PRO A 203 -27.59 1.27 10.74
C PRO A 203 -29.07 1.05 10.95
N SER A 204 -29.49 -0.22 11.11
CA SER A 204 -30.91 -0.60 11.04
C SER A 204 -31.72 0.32 11.94
N THR A 205 -32.29 1.36 11.35
CA THR A 205 -32.97 2.43 12.09
C THR A 205 -34.17 1.84 12.80
N LEU A 206 -34.74 0.79 12.22
CA LEU A 206 -35.73 -0.11 12.83
C LEU A 206 -35.22 -0.85 14.07
N ALA A 207 -33.96 -1.31 14.08
CA ALA A 207 -33.38 -1.95 15.26
C ALA A 207 -33.15 -0.93 16.38
N LEU A 208 -32.60 0.25 16.07
CA LEU A 208 -32.44 1.34 17.03
C LEU A 208 -33.78 1.84 17.57
N LEU A 209 -34.79 1.99 16.69
CA LEU A 209 -36.16 2.34 17.07
C LEU A 209 -36.80 1.27 17.95
N GLY A 210 -36.62 -0.01 17.59
CA GLY A 210 -37.11 -1.15 18.37
C GLY A 210 -36.51 -1.18 19.78
N ILE A 211 -35.19 -1.02 19.90
CA ILE A 211 -34.51 -0.92 21.20
C ILE A 211 -35.00 0.31 21.97
N GLY A 212 -35.19 1.45 21.31
CA GLY A 212 -35.75 2.66 21.90
C GLY A 212 -37.16 2.45 22.48
N LEU A 213 -38.03 1.78 21.74
CA LEU A 213 -39.40 1.46 22.18
C LEU A 213 -39.41 0.45 23.34
N ILE A 214 -38.52 -0.54 23.33
CA ILE A 214 -38.34 -1.48 24.45
C ILE A 214 -37.85 -0.73 25.71
N GLY A 215 -36.89 0.19 25.56
CA GLY A 215 -36.43 1.07 26.65
C GLY A 215 -37.56 1.95 27.20
N LEU A 216 -38.42 2.48 26.33
CA LEU A 216 -39.56 3.31 26.73
C LEU A 216 -40.62 2.52 27.51
N THR A 217 -40.95 1.32 27.01
CA THR A 217 -41.97 0.46 27.63
C THR A 217 -41.51 -0.10 28.99
N THR A 218 -40.24 -0.43 29.14
CA THR A 218 -39.66 -0.89 30.41
C THR A 218 -39.58 0.23 31.45
N ARG A 219 -39.24 1.47 31.06
CA ARG A 219 -39.25 2.63 31.98
C ARG A 219 -40.65 2.92 32.52
N ARG A 220 -41.69 2.77 31.70
CA ARG A 220 -43.09 3.03 32.10
C ARG A 220 -43.62 2.05 33.15
N ARG A 221 -43.10 0.82 33.21
CA ARG A 221 -43.50 -0.19 34.20
C ARG A 221 -42.90 0.01 35.59
N LYS A 222 -41.85 0.82 35.73
CA LYS A 222 -41.18 1.07 37.02
C LYS A 222 -41.73 2.31 37.75
N ALA A 223 -42.59 3.09 37.11
CA ALA A 223 -43.19 4.31 37.64
C ALA A 223 -44.60 4.10 38.23
N ASN A 224 -45.12 2.87 38.17
CA ASN A 224 -46.32 2.41 38.88
C ASN A 224 -45.91 1.39 39.93
#